data_AF-A0A7X8DN88-F1
#
_entry.id   AF-A0A7X8DN88-F1
#
_cell.length_a   1.000
_cell.length_b   1.000
_cell.length_c   1.000
_cell.angle_alpha   90.00
_cell.angle_beta   90.00
_cell.angle_gamma   90.00
#
_symmetry.space_group_name_H-M   'P 1'
#
loop_
_entity.id
_entity.type
_entity.pdbx_description
1 polymer ?
#
loop_
_entity_poly.entity_id
_entity_poly.type
_entity_poly.pdbx_seq_one_letter_code
_entity_poly.pdbx_strand_id
1 'polypeptide(L)'
;MNRCSRVKNNNRIVSHILRVCIGGVFVALAVLKYMSIDIFDLYIYEHNLFNLAISSTLTRLLIAAELVLGIFLITNVYIRFMRMLTYVFLIGFTIYLFLQPYLFDVQLENCFCFGDKIILNHTQSIIKNILLMLLLFFVNVNFYNYKKHELPVAVVITIFSIVGFLVIDAPDYLYKKIHNSEVRINKELYDKTLKENEKFESFSDGKLIIAMYSHQCKYCGNSAMKIDKVMKRNHIPADKFKCVFWDTADSTEIYDFYTSHTITPLEYTKFSIDYFLEITHGQMPVILFSDNGSIVKSVHYVGLTEKDIVGFLTEK
;
A
#
# COMPACT_ATOMS: atom_id res chain seq x y z
N MET A 1 -24.01 -18.44 48.10
CA MET A 1 -23.40 -17.69 46.97
C MET A 1 -24.52 -17.22 46.04
N ASN A 2 -24.92 -15.95 46.15
CA ASN A 2 -26.19 -15.44 45.62
C ASN A 2 -26.21 -15.34 44.08
N ARG A 3 -27.35 -15.68 43.46
CA ARG A 3 -27.60 -15.63 42.00
C ARG A 3 -27.14 -14.29 41.37
N CYS A 4 -27.29 -13.20 42.11
CA CYS A 4 -26.91 -11.84 41.71
C CYS A 4 -25.38 -11.63 41.56
N SER A 5 -24.56 -12.23 42.43
CA SER A 5 -23.09 -12.14 42.31
C SER A 5 -22.57 -12.96 41.12
N ARG A 6 -23.22 -14.09 40.82
CA ARG A 6 -22.90 -14.95 39.66
C ARG A 6 -23.24 -14.26 38.33
N VAL A 7 -24.39 -13.58 38.24
CA VAL A 7 -24.78 -12.79 37.05
C VAL A 7 -23.84 -11.60 36.83
N LYS A 8 -23.48 -10.86 37.88
CA LYS A 8 -22.53 -9.73 37.78
C LYS A 8 -21.14 -10.19 37.32
N ASN A 9 -20.70 -11.37 37.75
CA ASN A 9 -19.42 -11.94 37.31
C ASN A 9 -19.46 -12.42 35.84
N ASN A 10 -20.57 -13.05 35.41
CA ASN A 10 -20.73 -13.50 34.02
C ASN A 10 -20.74 -12.32 33.03
N ASN A 11 -21.45 -11.24 33.35
CA ASN A 11 -21.48 -10.03 32.52
C ASN A 11 -20.11 -9.36 32.38
N ARG A 12 -19.28 -9.45 33.43
CA ARG A 12 -17.90 -8.96 33.40
C ARG A 12 -17.05 -9.81 32.46
N ILE A 13 -17.13 -11.13 32.54
CA ILE A 13 -16.39 -12.06 31.67
C ILE A 13 -16.77 -11.84 30.20
N VAL A 14 -18.07 -11.77 29.90
CA VAL A 14 -18.56 -11.50 28.54
C VAL A 14 -18.01 -10.17 28.02
N SER A 15 -18.06 -9.10 28.82
CA SER A 15 -17.51 -7.80 28.43
C SER A 15 -16.00 -7.85 28.17
N HIS A 16 -15.24 -8.64 28.94
CA HIS A 16 -13.80 -8.82 28.72
C HIS A 16 -13.52 -9.56 27.41
N ILE A 17 -14.24 -10.67 27.15
CA ILE A 17 -14.09 -11.48 25.93
C ILE A 17 -14.40 -10.61 24.71
N LEU A 18 -15.55 -9.94 24.69
CA LEU A 18 -15.94 -9.07 23.57
C LEU A 18 -14.89 -7.99 23.29
N ARG A 19 -14.38 -7.33 24.33
CA ARG A 19 -13.37 -6.29 24.20
C ARG A 19 -12.07 -6.83 23.58
N VAL A 20 -11.59 -7.98 24.05
CA VAL A 20 -10.37 -8.61 23.52
C VAL A 20 -10.58 -9.09 22.09
N CYS A 21 -11.73 -9.69 21.77
CA CYS A 21 -12.07 -10.11 20.41
C CYS A 21 -12.09 -8.92 19.44
N ILE A 22 -12.79 -7.83 19.79
CA ILE A 22 -12.85 -6.63 18.95
C ILE A 22 -11.45 -6.04 18.77
N GLY A 23 -10.68 -5.90 19.85
CA GLY A 23 -9.31 -5.41 19.77
C GLY A 23 -8.41 -6.30 18.90
N GLY A 24 -8.58 -7.62 18.99
CA GLY A 24 -7.88 -8.59 18.14
C GLY A 24 -8.21 -8.42 16.66
N VAL A 25 -9.47 -8.15 16.31
CA VAL A 25 -9.88 -7.83 14.93
C VAL A 25 -9.15 -6.57 14.45
N PHE A 26 -9.10 -5.50 15.24
CA PHE A 26 -8.40 -4.27 14.86
C PHE A 26 -6.89 -4.47 14.65
N VAL A 27 -6.23 -5.27 15.50
CA VAL A 27 -4.82 -5.64 15.30
C VAL A 27 -4.66 -6.45 14.01
N ALA A 28 -5.55 -7.41 13.74
CA ALA A 28 -5.51 -8.20 12.52
C ALA A 28 -5.72 -7.32 11.26
N LEU A 29 -6.63 -6.34 11.31
CA LEU A 29 -6.84 -5.36 10.23
C LEU A 29 -5.54 -4.59 9.93
N ALA A 30 -4.89 -4.08 10.97
CA ALA A 30 -3.63 -3.33 10.82
C ALA A 30 -2.52 -4.19 10.21
N VAL A 31 -2.33 -5.43 10.70
CA VAL A 31 -1.31 -6.35 10.19
C VAL A 31 -1.57 -6.72 8.72
N LEU A 32 -2.81 -7.04 8.37
CA LEU A 32 -3.12 -7.48 7.01
C LEU A 32 -3.02 -6.34 5.99
N LYS A 33 -3.41 -5.11 6.37
CA LYS A 33 -3.17 -3.92 5.53
C LYS A 33 -1.68 -3.62 5.36
N TYR A 34 -0.92 -3.76 6.44
CA TYR A 34 0.52 -3.56 6.40
C TYR A 34 1.22 -4.53 5.43
N MET A 35 0.80 -5.81 5.39
CA MET A 35 1.35 -6.79 4.44
C MET A 35 1.12 -6.43 2.95
N SER A 36 0.15 -5.58 2.65
CA SER A 36 -0.17 -5.11 1.30
C SER A 36 -0.14 -3.57 1.20
N ILE A 37 0.80 -2.93 1.91
CA ILE A 37 0.86 -1.47 2.03
C ILE A 37 0.97 -0.77 0.67
N ASP A 38 1.77 -1.28 -0.26
CA ASP A 38 1.93 -0.72 -1.61
C ASP A 38 0.60 -0.66 -2.37
N ILE A 39 -0.17 -1.74 -2.34
CA ILE A 39 -1.46 -1.83 -3.05
C ILE A 39 -2.46 -0.89 -2.38
N PHE A 40 -2.43 -0.81 -1.05
CA PHE A 40 -3.34 0.05 -0.30
C PHE A 40 -3.02 1.54 -0.52
N ASP A 41 -1.74 1.92 -0.66
CA ASP A 41 -1.33 3.28 -1.07
C ASP A 41 -1.92 3.65 -2.44
N LEU A 42 -1.82 2.73 -3.40
CA LEU A 42 -2.36 2.90 -4.73
C LEU A 42 -3.89 2.96 -4.76
N TYR A 43 -4.56 2.21 -3.89
CA TYR A 43 -6.01 2.28 -3.72
C TYR A 43 -6.45 3.66 -3.20
N ILE A 44 -5.81 4.21 -2.18
CA ILE A 44 -6.12 5.57 -1.69
C ILE A 44 -5.80 6.62 -2.77
N TYR A 45 -4.72 6.42 -3.54
CA TYR A 45 -4.35 7.31 -4.65
C TYR A 45 -5.40 7.38 -5.77
N GLU A 46 -6.09 6.27 -6.09
CA GLU A 46 -7.15 6.24 -7.12
C GLU A 46 -8.36 7.13 -6.83
N HIS A 47 -8.55 7.53 -5.57
CA HIS A 47 -9.62 8.45 -5.21
C HIS A 47 -9.38 9.87 -5.76
N ASN A 48 -8.20 10.14 -6.31
CA ASN A 48 -7.80 11.42 -6.92
C ASN A 48 -7.84 12.64 -5.97
N LEU A 49 -8.05 12.44 -4.67
CA LEU A 49 -8.08 13.50 -3.66
C LEU A 49 -6.68 14.01 -3.28
N PHE A 50 -5.69 13.12 -3.28
CA PHE A 50 -4.35 13.38 -2.74
C PHE A 50 -3.29 12.85 -3.70
N ASN A 51 -2.10 13.48 -3.75
CA ASN A 51 -0.96 12.95 -4.50
C ASN A 51 -0.39 11.68 -3.82
N LEU A 52 0.49 10.95 -4.51
CA LEU A 52 0.96 9.66 -4.01
C LEU A 52 1.67 9.76 -2.64
N ALA A 53 2.41 10.84 -2.41
CA ALA A 53 3.11 11.08 -1.15
C ALA A 53 2.16 11.24 0.05
N ILE A 54 1.08 12.00 -0.14
CA ILE A 54 0.05 12.21 0.88
C ILE A 54 -0.76 10.93 1.09
N SER A 55 -1.17 10.25 0.01
CA SER A 55 -1.88 8.97 0.09
C SER A 55 -1.07 7.93 0.89
N SER A 56 0.21 7.80 0.58
CA SER A 56 1.14 6.90 1.26
C SER A 56 1.29 7.23 2.76
N THR A 57 1.34 8.52 3.11
CA THR A 57 1.38 8.96 4.51
C THR A 57 0.07 8.65 5.24
N LEU A 58 -1.07 8.92 4.60
CA LEU A 58 -2.41 8.69 5.18
C LEU A 58 -2.64 7.20 5.46
N THR A 59 -2.25 6.32 4.54
CA THR A 59 -2.29 4.86 4.73
C THR A 59 -1.58 4.42 6.01
N ARG A 60 -0.36 4.90 6.24
CA ARG A 60 0.44 4.52 7.42
C ARG A 60 -0.18 5.03 8.72
N LEU A 61 -0.69 6.26 8.71
CA LEU A 61 -1.40 6.83 9.87
C LEU A 61 -2.70 6.04 10.17
N LEU A 62 -3.40 5.59 9.14
CA LEU A 62 -4.60 4.78 9.27
C LEU A 62 -4.31 3.41 9.89
N ILE A 63 -3.28 2.72 9.40
CA ILE A 63 -2.81 1.44 9.95
C ILE A 63 -2.34 1.62 11.40
N ALA A 64 -1.60 2.69 11.70
CA ALA A 64 -1.16 3.01 13.05
C ALA A 64 -2.34 3.24 13.99
N ALA A 65 -3.37 3.97 13.54
CA ALA A 65 -4.59 4.21 14.31
C ALA A 65 -5.33 2.90 14.62
N GLU A 66 -5.48 2.00 13.64
CA GLU A 66 -6.10 0.68 13.85
C GLU A 66 -5.34 -0.17 14.86
N LEU A 67 -4.01 -0.19 14.77
CA LEU A 67 -3.18 -0.92 15.70
C LEU A 67 -3.31 -0.37 17.13
N VAL A 68 -3.26 0.96 17.31
CA VAL A 68 -3.41 1.62 18.61
C VAL A 68 -4.78 1.33 19.22
N LEU A 69 -5.85 1.46 18.44
CA LEU A 69 -7.21 1.13 18.89
C LEU A 69 -7.29 -0.35 19.34
N GLY A 70 -6.74 -1.26 18.55
CA GLY A 70 -6.71 -2.69 18.87
C GLY A 70 -5.97 -3.00 20.17
N ILE A 71 -4.74 -2.50 20.32
CA ILE A 71 -3.90 -2.71 21.51
C ILE A 71 -4.58 -2.12 22.75
N PHE A 72 -5.16 -0.93 22.67
CA PHE A 72 -5.76 -0.29 23.86
C PHE A 72 -7.07 -0.95 24.28
N LEU A 73 -7.86 -1.46 23.33
CA LEU A 73 -9.00 -2.32 23.64
C LEU A 73 -8.54 -3.60 24.34
N ILE A 74 -7.50 -4.29 23.85
CA ILE A 74 -7.01 -5.53 24.49
C ILE A 74 -6.51 -5.26 25.92
N THR A 75 -5.62 -4.27 26.08
CA THR A 75 -4.90 -3.95 27.32
C THR A 75 -5.72 -3.15 28.34
N ASN A 76 -6.92 -2.70 27.96
CA ASN A 76 -7.79 -1.88 28.79
C ASN A 76 -7.15 -0.54 29.20
N VAL A 77 -6.55 0.16 28.25
CA VAL A 77 -5.97 1.50 28.44
C VAL A 77 -7.00 2.53 27.96
N TYR A 78 -7.39 3.50 28.80
CA TYR A 78 -8.38 4.52 28.45
C TYR A 78 -9.69 4.00 27.85
N ILE A 79 -10.21 2.87 28.35
CA ILE A 79 -11.29 2.13 27.69
C ILE A 79 -12.55 2.95 27.37
N ARG A 80 -12.91 3.93 28.22
CA ARG A 80 -14.07 4.81 27.97
C ARG A 80 -13.86 5.68 26.74
N PHE A 81 -12.68 6.30 26.64
CA PHE A 81 -12.30 7.14 25.50
C PHE A 81 -12.06 6.30 24.25
N MET A 82 -11.32 5.19 24.38
CA MET A 82 -11.00 4.31 23.25
C MET A 82 -12.23 3.66 22.65
N ARG A 83 -13.20 3.24 23.49
CA ARG A 83 -14.51 2.78 22.98
C ARG A 83 -15.22 3.85 22.15
N MET A 84 -15.24 5.11 22.61
CA MET A 84 -15.83 6.21 21.86
C MET A 84 -15.10 6.42 20.54
N LEU A 85 -13.76 6.44 20.57
CA LEU A 85 -12.94 6.61 19.38
C LEU A 85 -13.13 5.46 18.37
N THR A 86 -13.23 4.21 18.84
CA THR A 86 -13.56 3.06 17.98
C THR A 86 -14.93 3.20 17.34
N TYR A 87 -15.94 3.72 18.05
CA TYR A 87 -17.25 4.01 17.44
C TYR A 87 -17.14 5.06 16.34
N VAL A 88 -16.49 6.18 16.62
CA VAL A 88 -16.29 7.25 15.63
C VAL A 88 -15.55 6.71 14.40
N PHE A 89 -14.52 5.90 14.62
CA PHE A 89 -13.76 5.24 13.56
C PHE A 89 -14.66 4.33 12.72
N LEU A 90 -15.40 3.40 13.33
CA LEU A 90 -16.29 2.48 12.61
C LEU A 90 -17.43 3.19 11.87
N ILE A 91 -18.01 4.24 12.47
CA ILE A 91 -19.04 5.06 11.83
C ILE A 91 -18.44 5.80 10.63
N GLY A 92 -17.30 6.46 10.82
CA GLY A 92 -16.60 7.19 9.75
C GLY A 92 -16.25 6.28 8.56
N PHE A 93 -15.69 5.10 8.82
CA PHE A 93 -15.39 4.12 7.78
C PHE A 93 -16.64 3.57 7.09
N THR A 94 -17.72 3.34 7.85
CA THR A 94 -18.98 2.89 7.26
C THR A 94 -19.57 3.95 6.33
N ILE A 95 -19.58 5.21 6.76
CA ILE A 95 -20.04 6.33 5.93
C ILE A 95 -19.16 6.47 4.68
N TYR A 96 -17.84 6.39 4.85
CA TYR A 96 -16.89 6.41 3.73
C TYR A 96 -17.19 5.31 2.71
N LEU A 97 -17.27 4.05 3.15
CA LEU A 97 -17.54 2.90 2.26
C LEU A 97 -18.89 3.00 1.55
N PHE A 98 -19.88 3.62 2.20
CA PHE A 98 -21.20 3.84 1.63
C PHE A 98 -21.20 4.94 0.57
N LEU A 99 -20.47 6.05 0.81
CA LEU A 99 -20.39 7.18 -0.11
C LEU A 99 -19.44 6.92 -1.29
N GLN A 100 -18.43 6.07 -1.09
CA GLN A 100 -17.36 5.84 -2.05
C GLN A 100 -17.83 5.49 -3.48
N PRO A 101 -18.78 4.55 -3.69
CA PRO A 101 -19.29 4.21 -5.03
C PRO A 101 -19.99 5.36 -5.75
N TYR A 102 -20.46 6.37 -5.00
CA TYR A 102 -21.17 7.52 -5.54
C TYR A 102 -20.23 8.70 -5.82
N LEU A 103 -19.08 8.74 -5.15
CA LEU A 103 -18.13 9.86 -5.22
C LEU A 103 -16.90 9.56 -6.07
N PHE A 104 -16.54 8.28 -6.24
CA PHE A 104 -15.30 7.87 -6.91
C PHE A 104 -15.59 6.72 -7.88
N ASP A 105 -14.89 6.73 -9.02
CA ASP A 105 -14.89 5.62 -9.97
C ASP A 105 -13.83 4.59 -9.54
N VAL A 106 -14.20 3.76 -8.57
CA VAL A 106 -13.31 2.79 -7.91
C VAL A 106 -13.89 1.39 -7.95
N GLN A 107 -12.99 0.40 -8.04
CA GLN A 107 -13.36 -1.01 -8.07
C GLN A 107 -14.09 -1.41 -6.78
N LEU A 108 -15.26 -2.06 -6.94
CA LEU A 108 -16.12 -2.47 -5.83
C LEU A 108 -15.80 -3.87 -5.28
N GLU A 109 -14.84 -4.57 -5.89
CA GLU A 109 -14.51 -5.95 -5.56
C GLU A 109 -13.72 -6.06 -4.26
N ASN A 110 -12.73 -5.18 -4.06
CA ASN A 110 -11.93 -5.12 -2.84
C ASN A 110 -11.87 -3.69 -2.27
N CYS A 111 -12.43 -3.51 -1.07
CA CYS A 111 -12.33 -2.23 -0.35
C CYS A 111 -11.04 -2.09 0.49
N PHE A 112 -10.13 -3.07 0.41
CA PHE A 112 -8.85 -3.15 1.11
C PHE A 112 -8.93 -2.96 2.64
N CYS A 113 -10.11 -3.14 3.23
CA CYS A 113 -10.31 -3.04 4.66
C CYS A 113 -9.56 -4.13 5.45
N PHE A 114 -9.26 -5.29 4.85
CA PHE A 114 -8.35 -6.31 5.40
C PHE A 114 -7.09 -6.46 4.51
N GLY A 115 -6.74 -5.44 3.73
CA GLY A 115 -5.71 -5.55 2.71
C GLY A 115 -6.11 -6.49 1.57
N ASP A 116 -5.11 -7.04 0.89
CA ASP A 116 -5.28 -7.87 -0.30
C ASP A 116 -5.36 -9.39 -0.01
N LYS A 117 -5.02 -9.80 1.23
CA LYS A 117 -5.04 -11.22 1.61
C LYS A 117 -6.43 -11.75 1.93
N ILE A 118 -7.33 -10.88 2.39
CA ILE A 118 -8.73 -11.21 2.62
C ILE A 118 -9.56 -10.21 1.83
N ILE A 119 -10.04 -10.66 0.67
CA ILE A 119 -10.84 -9.85 -0.22
C ILE A 119 -12.24 -9.74 0.38
N LEU A 120 -12.60 -8.52 0.82
CA LEU A 120 -13.95 -8.18 1.24
C LEU A 120 -14.54 -7.14 0.30
N ASN A 121 -15.74 -7.44 -0.18
CA ASN A 121 -16.52 -6.45 -0.92
C ASN A 121 -17.03 -5.33 0.02
N HIS A 122 -17.52 -4.25 -0.57
CA HIS A 122 -17.99 -3.08 0.17
C HIS A 122 -19.10 -3.44 1.18
N THR A 123 -20.08 -4.22 0.75
CA THR A 123 -21.22 -4.63 1.59
C THR A 123 -20.79 -5.47 2.79
N GLN A 124 -19.88 -6.44 2.59
CA GLN A 124 -19.32 -7.27 3.65
C GLN A 124 -18.55 -6.44 4.67
N SER A 125 -17.77 -5.45 4.21
CA SER A 125 -17.05 -4.54 5.11
C SER A 125 -17.98 -3.63 5.91
N ILE A 126 -19.07 -3.14 5.31
CA ILE A 126 -20.12 -2.40 6.02
C ILE A 126 -20.78 -3.28 7.08
N ILE A 127 -21.21 -4.50 6.71
CA ILE A 127 -21.83 -5.45 7.63
C ILE A 127 -20.91 -5.75 8.82
N LYS A 128 -19.62 -5.99 8.56
CA LYS A 128 -18.60 -6.18 9.61
C LYS A 128 -18.52 -4.98 10.55
N ASN A 129 -18.46 -3.76 10.01
CA ASN A 129 -18.39 -2.56 10.86
C ASN A 129 -19.63 -2.44 11.75
N ILE A 130 -20.82 -2.70 11.20
CA ILE A 130 -22.09 -2.71 11.97
C ILE A 130 -22.05 -3.78 13.07
N LEU A 131 -21.59 -4.99 12.74
CA LEU A 131 -21.44 -6.08 13.71
C LEU A 131 -20.45 -5.70 14.82
N LEU A 132 -19.30 -5.11 14.48
CA LEU A 132 -18.32 -4.65 15.48
C LEU A 132 -18.90 -3.53 16.36
N MET A 133 -19.66 -2.59 15.80
CA MET A 133 -20.36 -1.56 16.58
C MET A 133 -21.39 -2.16 17.54
N LEU A 134 -22.12 -3.19 17.11
CA LEU A 134 -23.08 -3.91 17.95
C LEU A 134 -22.37 -4.68 19.07
N LEU A 135 -21.28 -5.39 18.78
CA LEU A 135 -20.49 -6.09 19.80
C LEU A 135 -19.87 -5.11 20.80
N LEU A 136 -19.40 -3.95 20.32
CA LEU A 136 -18.84 -2.90 21.16
C LEU A 136 -19.88 -2.28 22.11
N PHE A 137 -21.16 -2.30 21.73
CA PHE A 137 -22.26 -1.77 22.56
C PHE A 137 -22.43 -2.60 23.84
N PHE A 138 -22.26 -3.92 23.72
CA PHE A 138 -22.33 -4.84 24.85
C PHE A 138 -21.08 -4.81 25.76
N VAL A 139 -20.03 -4.05 25.39
CA VAL A 139 -18.85 -3.85 26.26
C VAL A 139 -19.19 -2.84 27.36
N ASN A 140 -19.43 -3.36 28.56
CA ASN A 140 -19.72 -2.55 29.73
C ASN A 140 -18.44 -1.98 30.36
N VAL A 141 -18.18 -0.70 30.08
CA VAL A 141 -16.98 0.00 30.56
C VAL A 141 -16.96 0.29 32.06
N ASN A 142 -18.10 0.17 32.74
CA ASN A 142 -18.20 0.46 34.18
C ASN A 142 -17.51 -0.60 35.04
N PHE A 143 -17.14 -1.74 34.46
CA PHE A 143 -16.36 -2.79 35.15
C PHE A 143 -14.86 -2.46 35.26
N TYR A 144 -14.40 -1.39 34.61
CA TYR A 144 -12.98 -1.05 34.53
C TYR A 144 -12.67 0.24 35.28
N ASN A 145 -11.69 0.15 36.17
CA ASN A 145 -11.18 1.30 36.91
C ASN A 145 -9.96 1.90 36.21
N TYR A 146 -9.75 3.19 36.48
CA TYR A 146 -8.59 3.94 36.01
C TYR A 146 -7.29 3.42 36.63
N LYS A 147 -6.24 3.22 35.83
CA LYS A 147 -4.89 2.90 36.31
C LYS A 147 -4.01 4.15 36.33
N LYS A 148 -3.15 4.27 37.36
CA LYS A 148 -2.31 5.45 37.63
C LYS A 148 -1.30 5.80 36.51
N HIS A 149 -0.93 4.84 35.67
CA HIS A 149 0.06 4.99 34.60
C HIS A 149 -0.53 4.84 33.19
N GLU A 150 -1.84 5.07 32.98
CA GLU A 150 -2.44 4.93 31.64
C GLU A 150 -1.91 5.95 30.63
N LEU A 151 -1.74 7.22 31.03
CA LEU A 151 -1.28 8.29 30.13
C LEU A 151 0.10 8.02 29.50
N PRO A 152 1.17 7.77 30.28
CA PRO A 152 2.49 7.56 29.69
C PRO A 152 2.52 6.30 28.82
N VAL A 153 1.84 5.22 29.22
CA VAL A 153 1.75 3.99 28.42
C VAL A 153 1.04 4.26 27.09
N ALA A 154 -0.06 5.00 27.12
CA ALA A 154 -0.79 5.35 25.90
C ALA A 154 0.07 6.19 24.96
N VAL A 155 0.72 7.24 25.47
CA VAL A 155 1.57 8.13 24.67
C VAL A 155 2.73 7.36 24.04
N VAL A 156 3.43 6.53 24.80
CA VAL A 156 4.57 5.75 24.29
C VAL A 156 4.13 4.78 23.20
N ILE A 157 3.04 4.01 23.41
CA ILE A 157 2.56 3.07 22.39
C ILE A 157 2.10 3.81 21.13
N THR A 158 1.35 4.90 21.26
CA THR A 158 0.87 5.67 20.10
C THR A 158 2.04 6.26 19.30
N ILE A 159 3.01 6.89 19.97
CA ILE A 159 4.20 7.42 19.30
C ILE A 159 4.98 6.29 18.63
N PHE A 160 5.21 5.18 19.33
CA PHE A 160 5.94 4.03 18.79
C PHE A 160 5.25 3.44 17.56
N SER A 161 3.92 3.30 17.57
CA SER A 161 3.17 2.82 16.42
C SER A 161 3.25 3.78 15.24
N ILE A 162 3.03 5.09 15.45
CA ILE A 162 3.08 6.09 14.37
C ILE A 162 4.49 6.16 13.76
N VAL A 163 5.52 6.28 14.61
CA VAL A 163 6.91 6.35 14.16
C VAL A 163 7.33 5.04 13.50
N GLY A 164 6.96 3.89 14.07
CA GLY A 164 7.27 2.58 13.50
C GLY A 164 6.79 2.42 12.06
N PHE A 165 5.50 2.71 11.80
CA PHE A 165 4.96 2.61 10.43
C PHE A 165 5.48 3.68 9.47
N LEU A 166 5.87 4.87 9.97
CA LEU A 166 6.45 5.91 9.13
C LEU A 166 7.94 5.69 8.80
N VAL A 167 8.66 4.89 9.60
CA VAL A 167 10.09 4.65 9.43
C VAL A 167 10.39 3.31 8.75
N ILE A 168 9.71 2.23 9.16
CA ILE A 168 10.00 0.87 8.65
C ILE A 168 9.67 0.76 7.16
N ASP A 169 8.47 1.19 6.78
CA ASP A 169 8.07 1.32 5.37
C ASP A 169 7.87 2.79 5.06
N ALA A 170 8.95 3.57 5.07
CA ALA A 170 8.88 5.00 4.81
C ALA A 170 8.14 5.31 3.50
N PRO A 171 7.25 6.34 3.45
CA PRO A 171 6.70 6.82 2.19
C PRO A 171 7.81 7.14 1.19
N ASP A 172 7.55 6.98 -0.11
CA ASP A 172 8.57 7.10 -1.16
C ASP A 172 9.43 8.39 -1.07
N TYR A 173 8.81 9.53 -0.71
CA TYR A 173 9.51 10.80 -0.56
C TYR A 173 10.49 10.81 0.62
N LEU A 174 10.14 10.12 1.71
CA LEU A 174 10.94 10.00 2.90
C LEU A 174 12.03 8.96 2.69
N TYR A 175 11.69 7.83 2.06
CA TYR A 175 12.65 6.82 1.65
C TYR A 175 13.76 7.42 0.79
N LYS A 176 13.40 8.20 -0.25
CA LYS A 176 14.38 8.90 -1.11
C LYS A 176 15.26 9.90 -0.35
N LYS A 177 14.75 10.51 0.73
CA LYS A 177 15.52 11.47 1.54
C LYS A 177 16.49 10.77 2.51
N ILE A 178 16.14 9.57 2.98
CA ILE A 178 16.92 8.80 3.96
C ILE A 178 17.91 7.85 3.25
N HIS A 179 17.51 7.26 2.13
CA HIS A 179 18.26 6.25 1.38
C HIS A 179 18.57 6.75 -0.03
N ASN A 180 19.77 6.43 -0.52
CA ASN A 180 20.08 6.63 -1.93
C ASN A 180 19.28 5.61 -2.74
N SER A 181 18.22 6.08 -3.41
CA SER A 181 17.37 5.25 -4.25
C SER A 181 17.94 4.96 -5.63
N GLU A 182 19.09 5.56 -5.96
CA GLU A 182 19.77 5.30 -7.23
C GLU A 182 20.33 3.88 -7.28
N VAL A 183 19.99 3.20 -8.36
CA VAL A 183 20.47 1.86 -8.67
C VAL A 183 21.60 2.00 -9.66
N ARG A 184 22.77 1.43 -9.36
CA ARG A 184 23.83 1.33 -10.36
C ARG A 184 23.47 0.23 -11.35
N ILE A 185 23.60 0.52 -12.64
CA ILE A 185 23.41 -0.44 -13.72
C ILE A 185 24.65 -0.47 -14.61
N ASN A 186 24.85 -1.56 -15.33
CA ASN A 186 25.82 -1.61 -16.42
C ASN A 186 25.26 -0.90 -17.66
N LYS A 187 25.45 0.43 -17.72
CA LYS A 187 24.96 1.28 -18.82
C LYS A 187 25.55 0.88 -20.18
N GLU A 188 26.83 0.53 -20.22
CA GLU A 188 27.50 0.15 -21.47
C GLU A 188 26.90 -1.13 -22.06
N LEU A 189 26.67 -2.13 -21.19
CA LEU A 189 26.01 -3.37 -21.61
C LEU A 189 24.55 -3.11 -22.02
N TYR A 190 23.81 -2.30 -21.27
CA TYR A 190 22.46 -1.90 -21.63
C TYR A 190 22.40 -1.26 -23.02
N ASP A 191 23.25 -0.27 -23.28
CA ASP A 191 23.29 0.45 -24.55
C ASP A 191 23.66 -0.48 -25.71
N LYS A 192 24.61 -1.40 -25.48
CA LYS A 192 24.99 -2.41 -26.48
C LYS A 192 23.84 -3.35 -26.79
N THR A 193 23.22 -3.95 -25.76
CA THR A 193 22.10 -4.89 -25.92
C THR A 193 20.89 -4.21 -26.56
N LEU A 194 20.63 -2.94 -26.24
CA LEU A 194 19.52 -2.19 -26.84
C LEU A 194 19.77 -1.88 -28.32
N LYS A 195 21.00 -1.54 -28.72
CA LYS A 195 21.37 -1.29 -30.14
C LYS A 195 21.24 -2.51 -31.03
N GLU A 196 21.46 -3.70 -30.47
CA GLU A 196 21.28 -4.97 -31.16
C GLU A 196 19.80 -5.39 -31.25
N ASN A 197 18.90 -4.67 -30.57
CA ASN A 197 17.47 -4.96 -30.54
C ASN A 197 16.71 -4.28 -31.69
N GLU A 198 15.76 -4.99 -32.29
CA GLU A 198 14.92 -4.47 -33.38
C GLU A 198 14.11 -3.22 -33.01
N LYS A 199 13.85 -3.00 -31.71
CA LYS A 199 13.09 -1.84 -31.20
C LYS A 199 13.96 -0.68 -30.74
N PHE A 200 15.25 -0.65 -31.10
CA PHE A 200 16.21 0.39 -30.67
C PHE A 200 15.68 1.82 -30.84
N GLU A 201 15.12 2.15 -32.02
CA GLU A 201 14.64 3.50 -32.32
C GLU A 201 13.53 3.95 -31.36
N SER A 202 12.53 3.08 -31.13
CA SER A 202 11.40 3.35 -30.23
C SER A 202 11.83 3.53 -28.76
N PHE A 203 12.92 2.89 -28.34
CA PHE A 203 13.47 2.97 -26.99
C PHE A 203 14.52 4.07 -26.81
N SER A 204 14.86 4.78 -27.89
CA SER A 204 15.91 5.81 -27.89
C SER A 204 15.39 7.20 -28.24
N ASP A 205 14.14 7.34 -28.69
CA ASP A 205 13.60 8.63 -29.11
C ASP A 205 13.01 9.44 -27.94
N GLY A 206 13.61 10.60 -27.68
CA GLY A 206 13.16 11.56 -26.66
C GLY A 206 13.30 11.09 -25.21
N LYS A 207 12.54 11.73 -24.31
CA LYS A 207 12.49 11.39 -22.88
C LYS A 207 11.54 10.22 -22.64
N LEU A 208 12.05 9.13 -22.06
CA LEU A 208 11.32 7.89 -21.81
C LEU A 208 11.57 7.39 -20.38
N ILE A 209 10.54 6.77 -19.80
CA ILE A 209 10.66 5.94 -18.60
C ILE A 209 10.68 4.48 -19.04
N ILE A 210 11.80 3.80 -18.84
CA ILE A 210 12.00 2.41 -19.25
C ILE A 210 12.08 1.54 -18.00
N ALA A 211 11.11 0.64 -17.83
CA ALA A 211 11.04 -0.25 -16.67
C ALA A 211 11.59 -1.63 -16.99
N MET A 212 12.62 -2.05 -16.28
CA MET A 212 13.18 -3.40 -16.36
C MET A 212 12.45 -4.31 -15.39
N TYR A 213 11.65 -5.23 -15.92
CA TYR A 213 10.75 -6.10 -15.16
C TYR A 213 11.04 -7.59 -15.36
N SER A 214 10.77 -8.34 -14.29
CA SER A 214 10.58 -9.79 -14.34
C SER A 214 9.08 -10.09 -14.28
N HIS A 215 8.59 -10.97 -15.16
CA HIS A 215 7.16 -11.30 -15.27
C HIS A 215 6.59 -11.99 -14.01
N GLN A 216 7.41 -12.65 -13.19
CA GLN A 216 6.98 -13.32 -11.95
C GLN A 216 7.27 -12.50 -10.67
N CYS A 217 7.88 -11.31 -10.80
CA CYS A 217 8.28 -10.53 -9.64
C CYS A 217 7.12 -9.67 -9.10
N LYS A 218 6.73 -9.92 -7.85
CA LYS A 218 5.70 -9.14 -7.13
C LYS A 218 5.98 -7.63 -7.16
N TYR A 219 7.23 -7.22 -6.93
CA TYR A 219 7.60 -5.80 -6.91
C TYR A 219 7.57 -5.16 -8.30
N CYS A 220 7.80 -5.94 -9.37
CA CYS A 220 7.62 -5.48 -10.74
C CYS A 220 6.14 -5.19 -11.02
N GLY A 221 5.23 -6.07 -10.59
CA GLY A 221 3.78 -5.85 -10.68
C GLY A 221 3.34 -4.60 -9.91
N ASN A 222 3.78 -4.44 -8.66
CA ASN A 222 3.52 -3.24 -7.85
C ASN A 222 4.02 -1.95 -8.53
N SER A 223 5.24 -1.99 -9.07
CA SER A 223 5.82 -0.86 -9.81
C SER A 223 5.03 -0.54 -11.07
N ALA A 224 4.61 -1.55 -11.83
CA ALA A 224 3.83 -1.36 -13.04
C ALA A 224 2.45 -0.75 -12.73
N MET A 225 1.76 -1.22 -11.68
CA MET A 225 0.49 -0.61 -11.22
C MET A 225 0.69 0.85 -10.81
N LYS A 226 1.79 1.15 -10.10
CA LYS A 226 2.12 2.52 -9.69
C LYS A 226 2.37 3.43 -10.89
N ILE A 227 3.15 2.99 -11.86
CA ILE A 227 3.40 3.74 -13.11
C ILE A 227 2.10 3.95 -13.87
N ASP A 228 1.27 2.92 -14.04
CA ASP A 228 -0.01 3.00 -14.75
C ASP A 228 -0.95 4.03 -14.13
N LYS A 229 -1.11 4.02 -12.81
CA LYS A 229 -1.94 5.00 -12.08
C LYS A 229 -1.37 6.41 -12.20
N VAL A 230 -0.04 6.59 -12.13
CA VAL A 230 0.60 7.91 -12.32
C VAL A 230 0.40 8.41 -13.75
N MET A 231 0.62 7.55 -14.75
CA MET A 231 0.46 7.84 -16.17
C MET A 231 -0.97 8.30 -16.48
N LYS A 232 -1.97 7.51 -16.06
CA LYS A 232 -3.40 7.81 -16.29
C LYS A 232 -3.82 9.12 -15.61
N ARG A 233 -3.50 9.29 -14.33
CA ARG A 233 -3.89 10.50 -13.58
C ARG A 233 -3.28 11.79 -14.16
N ASN A 234 -2.02 11.72 -14.58
CA ASN A 234 -1.30 12.88 -15.11
C ASN A 234 -1.43 13.04 -16.63
N HIS A 235 -2.29 12.24 -17.29
CA HIS A 235 -2.53 12.26 -18.74
C HIS A 235 -1.23 12.16 -19.57
N ILE A 236 -0.27 11.38 -19.09
CA ILE A 236 1.01 11.19 -19.78
C ILE A 236 0.80 10.17 -20.91
N PRO A 237 1.24 10.46 -22.15
CA PRO A 237 1.13 9.52 -23.26
C PRO A 237 1.84 8.17 -22.97
N ALA A 238 1.19 7.05 -23.32
CA ALA A 238 1.69 5.71 -23.01
C ALA A 238 2.99 5.35 -23.74
N ASP A 239 3.25 5.97 -24.90
CA ASP A 239 4.50 5.83 -25.65
C ASP A 239 5.74 6.34 -24.90
N LYS A 240 5.54 7.17 -23.86
CA LYS A 240 6.60 7.63 -22.94
C LYS A 240 7.04 6.57 -21.94
N PHE A 241 6.30 5.47 -21.81
CA PHE A 241 6.63 4.37 -20.91
C PHE A 241 6.92 3.11 -21.72
N LYS A 242 8.07 2.50 -21.46
CA LYS A 242 8.51 1.27 -22.12
C LYS A 242 8.88 0.22 -21.09
N CYS A 243 8.79 -1.05 -21.47
CA CYS A 243 9.20 -2.16 -20.62
C CYS A 243 10.33 -2.97 -21.27
N VAL A 244 11.28 -3.44 -20.46
CA VAL A 244 12.22 -4.49 -20.84
C VAL A 244 11.94 -5.68 -19.95
N PHE A 245 11.53 -6.78 -20.53
CA PHE A 245 11.41 -8.05 -19.81
C PHE A 245 12.66 -8.89 -20.05
N TRP A 246 13.01 -9.74 -19.09
CA TRP A 246 13.88 -10.85 -19.44
C TRP A 246 13.17 -11.82 -20.37
N ASP A 247 13.93 -12.59 -21.13
CA ASP A 247 13.38 -13.58 -22.04
C ASP A 247 12.75 -14.73 -21.27
N THR A 248 11.68 -15.29 -21.82
CA THR A 248 10.95 -16.42 -21.27
C THR A 248 10.58 -17.39 -22.38
N ALA A 249 10.64 -18.68 -22.06
CA ALA A 249 10.20 -19.75 -22.93
C ALA A 249 8.68 -19.71 -23.18
N ASP A 250 7.90 -19.13 -22.27
CA ASP A 250 6.45 -19.04 -22.38
C ASP A 250 6.01 -17.62 -22.76
N SER A 251 5.53 -17.48 -23.99
CA SER A 251 5.04 -16.21 -24.53
C SER A 251 3.83 -15.62 -23.77
N THR A 252 3.13 -16.43 -22.97
CA THR A 252 1.94 -16.00 -22.22
C THR A 252 2.27 -15.28 -20.91
N GLU A 253 3.46 -15.46 -20.34
CA GLU A 253 3.79 -14.90 -19.02
C GLU A 253 3.81 -13.37 -18.99
N ILE A 254 4.20 -12.71 -20.09
CA ILE A 254 4.15 -11.24 -20.19
C ILE A 254 2.70 -10.76 -20.32
N TYR A 255 1.86 -11.52 -21.04
CA TYR A 255 0.43 -11.21 -21.12
C TYR A 255 -0.23 -11.35 -19.75
N ASP A 256 0.10 -12.41 -19.02
CA ASP A 256 -0.38 -12.66 -17.66
C ASP A 256 0.07 -11.58 -16.68
N PHE A 257 1.29 -11.06 -16.83
CA PHE A 257 1.77 -9.92 -16.04
C PHE A 257 0.84 -8.71 -16.15
N TYR A 258 0.39 -8.36 -17.37
CA TYR A 258 -0.51 -7.23 -17.58
C TYR A 258 -1.95 -7.52 -17.14
N THR A 259 -2.47 -8.71 -17.43
CA THR A 259 -3.87 -9.06 -17.12
C THR A 259 -4.10 -9.26 -15.63
N SER A 260 -3.18 -9.94 -14.93
CA SER A 260 -3.29 -10.18 -13.48
C SER A 260 -3.33 -8.90 -12.64
N HIS A 261 -2.78 -7.80 -13.16
CA HIS A 261 -2.73 -6.51 -12.47
C HIS A 261 -3.70 -5.47 -13.08
N THR A 262 -4.45 -5.82 -14.13
CA THR A 262 -5.35 -4.91 -14.87
C THR A 262 -4.64 -3.62 -15.32
N ILE A 263 -3.41 -3.75 -15.82
CA ILE A 263 -2.56 -2.62 -16.23
C ILE A 263 -2.65 -2.40 -17.73
N THR A 264 -2.56 -1.15 -18.19
CA THR A 264 -2.46 -0.85 -19.61
C THR A 264 -1.19 -1.47 -20.21
N PRO A 265 -1.30 -2.35 -21.23
CA PRO A 265 -0.13 -2.94 -21.87
C PRO A 265 0.76 -1.85 -22.49
N LEU A 266 2.03 -1.85 -22.11
CA LEU A 266 3.03 -0.93 -22.64
C LEU A 266 3.88 -1.61 -23.71
N GLU A 267 4.45 -0.81 -24.60
CA GLU A 267 5.42 -1.32 -25.56
C GLU A 267 6.63 -1.90 -24.81
N TYR A 268 7.00 -3.13 -25.16
CA TYR A 268 8.09 -3.83 -24.50
C TYR A 268 9.07 -4.46 -25.48
N THR A 269 10.28 -4.69 -25.01
CA THR A 269 11.27 -5.57 -25.65
C THR A 269 11.78 -6.61 -24.65
N LYS A 270 12.57 -7.57 -25.13
CA LYS A 270 13.12 -8.67 -24.33
C LYS A 270 14.64 -8.69 -24.40
N PHE A 271 15.28 -8.89 -23.25
CA PHE A 271 16.72 -9.19 -23.15
C PHE A 271 16.91 -10.62 -22.64
N SER A 272 17.97 -11.31 -23.07
CA SER A 272 18.32 -12.61 -22.47
C SER A 272 18.51 -12.46 -20.96
N ILE A 273 18.17 -13.51 -20.20
CA ILE A 273 18.27 -13.51 -18.73
C ILE A 273 19.67 -13.09 -18.25
N ASP A 274 20.74 -13.57 -18.89
CA ASP A 274 22.12 -13.27 -18.51
C ASP A 274 22.42 -11.76 -18.62
N TYR A 275 22.19 -11.17 -19.79
CA TYR A 275 22.35 -9.73 -19.98
C TYR A 275 21.43 -8.91 -19.07
N PHE A 276 20.18 -9.33 -18.88
CA PHE A 276 19.25 -8.63 -18.00
C PHE A 276 19.80 -8.56 -16.56
N LEU A 277 20.23 -9.70 -16.01
CA LEU A 277 20.76 -9.78 -14.65
C LEU A 277 22.10 -9.05 -14.51
N GLU A 278 22.96 -9.09 -15.53
CA GLU A 278 24.23 -8.38 -15.53
C GLU A 278 24.02 -6.86 -15.59
N ILE A 279 23.08 -6.39 -16.41
CA ILE A 279 22.70 -4.97 -16.51
C ILE A 279 22.17 -4.47 -15.17
N THR A 280 21.26 -5.20 -14.54
CA THR A 280 20.60 -4.76 -13.30
C THR A 280 21.38 -5.14 -12.04
N HIS A 281 22.49 -5.87 -12.17
CA HIS A 281 23.19 -6.52 -11.07
C HIS A 281 22.24 -7.36 -10.18
N GLY A 282 21.27 -8.02 -10.80
CA GLY A 282 20.25 -8.84 -10.14
C GLY A 282 19.17 -8.05 -9.39
N GLN A 283 19.16 -6.72 -9.48
CA GLN A 283 18.13 -5.90 -8.85
C GLN A 283 16.87 -5.83 -9.73
N MET A 284 15.71 -5.84 -9.11
CA MET A 284 14.43 -5.70 -9.81
C MET A 284 13.32 -5.22 -8.87
N PRO A 285 12.37 -4.41 -9.37
CA PRO A 285 12.43 -3.70 -10.66
C PRO A 285 13.50 -2.61 -10.68
N VAL A 286 13.98 -2.27 -11.87
CA VAL A 286 14.85 -1.09 -12.09
C VAL A 286 14.18 -0.16 -13.08
N ILE A 287 14.01 1.10 -12.70
CA ILE A 287 13.33 2.12 -13.50
C ILE A 287 14.37 3.11 -14.03
N LEU A 288 14.46 3.17 -15.35
CA LEU A 288 15.42 3.97 -16.08
C LEU A 288 14.75 5.23 -16.62
N PHE A 289 15.41 6.35 -16.43
CA PHE A 289 15.08 7.63 -17.03
C PHE A 289 16.04 7.77 -18.21
N SER A 290 15.51 7.71 -19.43
CA SER A 290 16.25 7.78 -20.68
C SER A 290 15.96 9.10 -21.38
N ASP A 291 17.01 9.80 -21.84
CA ASP A 291 16.90 11.00 -22.67
C ASP A 291 17.69 10.78 -23.96
N ASN A 292 16.98 10.67 -25.08
CA ASN A 292 17.55 10.41 -26.41
C ASN A 292 18.47 9.17 -26.42
N GLY A 293 18.02 8.09 -25.77
CA GLY A 293 18.74 6.82 -25.67
C GLY A 293 19.81 6.76 -24.58
N SER A 294 20.12 7.87 -23.91
CA SER A 294 21.08 7.88 -22.80
C SER A 294 20.40 7.76 -21.45
N ILE A 295 20.82 6.79 -20.63
CA ILE A 295 20.29 6.63 -19.27
C ILE A 295 20.85 7.72 -18.35
N VAL A 296 20.03 8.72 -18.04
CA VAL A 296 20.39 9.84 -17.15
C VAL A 296 20.24 9.48 -15.68
N LYS A 297 19.29 8.61 -15.33
CA LYS A 297 19.03 8.21 -13.94
C LYS A 297 18.41 6.81 -13.90
N SER A 298 18.73 6.05 -12.86
CA SER A 298 18.20 4.71 -12.62
C SER A 298 17.83 4.58 -11.15
N VAL A 299 16.61 4.11 -10.86
CA VAL A 299 16.10 4.01 -9.49
C VAL A 299 15.38 2.70 -9.23
N HIS A 300 15.32 2.30 -7.97
CA HIS A 300 14.45 1.22 -7.50
C HIS A 300 13.01 1.74 -7.32
N TYR A 301 12.00 0.85 -7.40
CA TYR A 301 10.59 1.28 -7.33
C TYR A 301 10.19 2.02 -6.04
N VAL A 302 10.84 1.68 -4.92
CA VAL A 302 10.58 2.30 -3.61
C VAL A 302 10.97 3.78 -3.62
N GLY A 303 12.00 4.16 -4.39
CA GLY A 303 12.42 5.55 -4.54
C GLY A 303 11.82 6.28 -5.75
N LEU A 304 11.02 5.58 -6.57
CA LEU A 304 10.33 6.18 -7.69
C LEU A 304 9.17 7.04 -7.16
N THR A 305 9.21 8.35 -7.37
CA THR A 305 8.14 9.24 -6.93
C THR A 305 7.31 9.74 -8.12
N GLU A 306 6.03 10.04 -7.89
CA GLU A 306 5.16 10.69 -8.88
C GLU A 306 5.80 11.97 -9.43
N LYS A 307 6.39 12.79 -8.54
CA LYS A 307 7.09 14.03 -8.91
C LYS A 307 8.27 13.78 -9.84
N ASP A 308 9.04 12.71 -9.63
CA ASP A 308 10.18 12.39 -10.49
C ASP A 308 9.71 12.00 -11.90
N ILE A 309 8.67 11.18 -12.02
CA ILE A 309 8.11 10.75 -13.31
C ILE A 309 7.57 11.97 -14.08
N VAL A 310 6.68 12.73 -13.43
CA VAL A 310 6.01 13.87 -14.06
C VAL A 310 7.05 14.94 -14.41
N GLY A 311 7.93 15.30 -13.48
CA GLY A 311 8.97 16.30 -13.70
C GLY A 311 9.87 15.94 -14.89
N PHE A 312 10.37 14.71 -14.94
CA PHE A 312 11.24 14.28 -16.04
C PHE A 312 10.54 14.32 -17.42
N LEU A 313 9.31 13.82 -17.51
CA LEU A 313 8.61 13.69 -18.80
C LEU A 313 7.97 14.99 -19.28
N THR A 314 7.74 15.97 -18.39
CA THR A 314 7.04 17.22 -18.72
C THR A 314 7.93 18.46 -18.72
N GLU A 315 9.12 18.41 -18.10
CA GLU A 315 10.11 19.48 -18.21
C GLU A 315 10.59 19.60 -19.65
N LYS A 316 10.45 20.80 -20.24
CA LYS A 316 11.03 21.16 -21.53
C LYS A 316 12.53 21.31 -21.40
#